data_AF-A0A5K1JV72-F1
#
_entry.id   AF-A0A5K1JV72-F1
#
_cell.length_a   1.000
_cell.length_b   1.000
_cell.length_c   1.000
_cell.angle_alpha   90.00
_cell.angle_beta   90.00
_cell.angle_gamma   90.00
#
_symmetry.space_group_name_H-M   'P 1'
#
loop_
_entity.id
_entity.type
_entity.pdbx_description
1 polymer ?
#
loop_
_entity_poly.entity_id
_entity_poly.type
_entity_poly.pdbx_seq_one_letter_code
_entity_poly.pdbx_strand_id
1 'polypeptide(L)'
;MEEDENTPKALPRWVELEYMHMRTLAGAGATVHFTHLSEGSAGTLSSLFAVGADTAQAGAAAYAHVKTVLELMEDKGVPLEKVCLLDPKAEKELAPEDGDGRFEWFLFGVGS
;
A
#
# COMPACT_ATOMS: atom_id res chain seq x y z
N MET A 1 3.59 2.12 -35.97
CA MET A 1 2.93 3.35 -35.50
C MET A 1 3.58 3.68 -34.18
N GLU A 2 4.10 4.90 -34.06
CA GLU A 2 4.91 5.36 -32.93
C GLU A 2 4.07 5.32 -31.64
N GLU A 3 4.65 4.77 -30.57
CA GLU A 3 4.02 4.70 -29.25
C GLU A 3 4.08 6.09 -28.61
N ASP A 4 2.91 6.69 -28.41
CA ASP A 4 2.75 8.05 -27.90
C ASP A 4 3.14 8.11 -26.41
N GLU A 5 4.32 8.67 -26.12
CA GLU A 5 4.92 8.87 -24.79
C GLU A 5 4.16 9.91 -23.91
N ASN A 6 2.96 10.35 -24.32
CA ASN A 6 2.26 11.49 -23.72
C ASN A 6 0.97 11.16 -22.96
N THR A 7 0.65 9.88 -22.72
CA THR A 7 -0.44 9.56 -21.79
C THR A 7 0.12 9.63 -20.36
N PRO A 8 -0.36 10.53 -19.47
CA PRO A 8 -0.02 10.42 -18.05
C PRO A 8 -0.44 9.01 -17.66
N LYS A 9 0.51 8.16 -17.24
CA LYS A 9 0.25 6.74 -16.94
C LYS A 9 -0.72 6.66 -15.77
N ALA A 10 -2.01 6.83 -16.07
CA ALA A 10 -3.10 6.57 -15.17
C ALA A 10 -2.95 5.12 -14.73
N LEU A 11 -3.05 4.88 -13.43
CA LEU A 11 -3.02 3.54 -12.88
C LEU A 11 -4.03 2.70 -13.65
N PRO A 12 -3.63 1.55 -14.22
CA PRO A 12 -4.57 0.70 -14.92
C PRO A 12 -5.73 0.33 -14.01
N ARG A 13 -6.95 0.25 -14.57
CA ARG A 13 -8.16 -0.01 -13.77
C ARG A 13 -8.07 -1.28 -12.91
N TRP A 14 -7.37 -2.31 -13.37
CA TRP A 14 -7.18 -3.53 -12.60
C TRP A 14 -6.38 -3.29 -11.30
N VAL A 15 -5.39 -2.39 -11.31
CA VAL A 15 -4.61 -2.01 -10.13
C VAL A 15 -5.50 -1.30 -9.11
N GLU A 16 -6.35 -0.39 -9.57
CA GLU A 16 -7.31 0.29 -8.70
C GLU A 16 -8.25 -0.70 -7.99
N LEU A 17 -8.73 -1.71 -8.73
CA LEU A 17 -9.62 -2.74 -8.19
C LEU A 17 -8.89 -3.63 -7.16
N GLU A 18 -7.65 -4.02 -7.45
CA GLU A 18 -6.83 -4.76 -6.48
C GLU A 18 -6.57 -3.97 -5.22
N TYR A 19 -6.24 -2.68 -5.35
CA TYR A 19 -5.97 -1.80 -4.20
C TYR A 19 -7.20 -1.59 -3.35
N MET A 20 -8.37 -1.43 -3.99
CA MET A 20 -9.64 -1.37 -3.28
C MET A 20 -9.97 -2.69 -2.58
N HIS A 21 -9.67 -3.83 -3.22
CA HIS A 21 -9.92 -5.14 -2.63
C HIS A 21 -9.02 -5.41 -1.42
N MET A 22 -7.73 -5.08 -1.49
CA MET A 22 -6.79 -5.23 -0.36
C MET A 22 -7.30 -4.54 0.90
N ARG A 23 -7.91 -3.35 0.77
CA ARG A 23 -8.50 -2.62 1.90
C ARG A 23 -9.60 -3.41 2.60
N THR A 24 -10.37 -4.22 1.86
CA THR A 24 -11.44 -5.04 2.45
C THR A 24 -10.89 -6.22 3.28
N LEU A 25 -9.63 -6.60 3.07
CA LEU A 25 -8.98 -7.75 3.72
C LEU A 25 -8.09 -7.38 4.90
N ALA A 26 -7.57 -6.15 4.96
CA ALA A 26 -6.60 -5.72 5.97
C ALA A 26 -7.12 -5.76 7.44
N GLY A 27 -8.41 -5.99 7.67
CA GLY A 27 -9.01 -6.10 9.00
C GLY A 27 -9.46 -4.75 9.59
N ALA A 28 -10.35 -4.81 10.57
CA ALA A 28 -10.89 -3.61 11.22
C ALA A 28 -9.80 -2.90 12.04
N GLY A 29 -9.63 -1.60 11.83
CA GLY A 29 -8.62 -0.78 12.52
C GLY A 29 -7.23 -0.76 11.86
N ALA A 30 -7.01 -1.56 10.82
CA ALA A 30 -5.77 -1.48 10.03
C ALA A 30 -5.80 -0.29 9.05
N THR A 31 -4.60 0.08 8.58
CA THR A 31 -4.40 1.11 7.56
C THR A 31 -3.50 0.60 6.45
N VAL A 32 -3.80 0.95 5.20
CA VAL A 32 -3.01 0.59 4.02
C VAL A 32 -2.28 1.81 3.50
N HIS A 33 -0.97 1.73 3.35
CA HIS A 33 -0.14 2.83 2.88
C HIS A 33 0.50 2.47 1.54
N PHE A 34 0.21 3.27 0.51
CA PHE A 34 0.85 3.19 -0.80
C PHE A 34 1.95 4.25 -0.83
N THR A 35 3.21 3.83 -0.97
CA THR A 35 4.39 4.71 -0.88
C THR A 35 5.16 4.78 -2.19
N HIS A 36 6.05 5.77 -2.30
CA HIS A 36 6.94 5.97 -3.44
C HIS A 36 6.19 6.11 -4.79
N LEU A 37 5.02 6.74 -4.74
CA LEU A 37 4.21 7.01 -5.93
C LEU A 37 4.68 8.27 -6.64
N SER A 38 4.44 8.36 -7.94
CA SER A 38 4.46 9.66 -8.63
C SER A 38 3.34 10.56 -8.11
N GLU A 39 3.48 11.88 -8.27
CA GLU A 39 2.45 12.84 -7.83
C GLU A 39 1.08 12.55 -8.48
N GLY A 40 1.07 12.21 -9.77
CA GLY A 40 -0.16 11.87 -10.50
C GLY A 40 -0.84 10.61 -9.95
N SER A 41 -0.08 9.56 -9.67
CA SER A 41 -0.60 8.32 -9.07
C SER A 41 -1.11 8.56 -7.66
N ALA A 42 -0.38 9.34 -6.85
CA ALA A 42 -0.80 9.69 -5.50
C ALA A 42 -2.11 10.48 -5.49
N GLY A 43 -2.26 11.46 -6.38
CA GLY A 43 -3.50 12.23 -6.55
C GLY A 43 -4.69 11.37 -6.98
N THR A 44 -4.46 10.46 -7.94
CA THR A 44 -5.48 9.52 -8.43
C THR A 44 -5.97 8.61 -7.31
N LEU A 45 -5.05 7.97 -6.57
CA LEU A 45 -5.41 7.07 -5.47
C LEU A 45 -6.06 7.79 -4.30
N SER A 46 -5.58 8.98 -3.94
CA SER A 46 -6.19 9.78 -2.87
C SER A 46 -7.65 10.12 -3.19
N SER A 47 -7.94 10.47 -4.44
CA SER A 47 -9.29 10.74 -4.92
C SER A 47 -10.15 9.47 -4.90
N LEU A 48 -9.60 8.34 -5.37
CA LEU A 48 -10.27 7.04 -5.37
C LEU A 48 -10.67 6.61 -3.94
N PHE A 49 -9.78 6.79 -2.97
CA PHE A 49 -10.03 6.36 -1.59
C PHE A 49 -11.02 7.26 -0.87
N ALA A 50 -11.12 8.54 -1.23
CA ALA A 50 -12.11 9.46 -0.68
C ALA A 50 -13.56 9.09 -1.08
N VAL A 51 -13.77 8.66 -2.33
CA VAL A 51 -15.11 8.31 -2.84
C VAL A 51 -15.68 7.04 -2.17
N GLY A 52 -14.82 6.11 -1.75
CA GLY A 52 -15.24 4.85 -1.15
C GLY A 52 -15.53 4.88 0.36
N ALA A 53 -15.29 6.00 1.05
CA ALA A 53 -15.32 6.09 2.51
C ALA A 53 -16.73 5.99 3.13
N ASP A 54 -17.78 6.38 2.40
CA ASP A 54 -19.16 6.45 2.91
C ASP A 54 -20.00 5.17 2.73
N THR A 55 -19.40 4.10 2.19
CA THR A 55 -20.14 2.84 1.99
C THR A 55 -19.99 1.90 3.19
N ALA A 56 -21.02 1.12 3.51
CA ALA A 56 -21.00 0.13 4.59
C ALA A 56 -19.93 -1.00 4.41
N GLN A 57 -19.30 -1.05 3.23
CA GLN A 57 -18.11 -1.84 2.89
C GLN A 57 -16.82 -1.00 2.95
N ALA A 58 -16.75 0.03 3.79
CA ALA A 58 -15.53 0.79 4.00
C ALA A 58 -14.46 -0.12 4.62
N GLY A 59 -13.59 -0.67 3.76
CA GLY A 59 -12.39 -1.38 4.18
C GLY A 59 -11.44 -0.47 4.95
N ALA A 60 -10.26 -0.99 5.29
CA ALA A 60 -9.21 -0.25 5.96
C ALA A 60 -8.95 1.13 5.32
N ALA A 61 -8.64 2.12 6.18
CA ALA A 61 -8.28 3.45 5.72
C ALA A 61 -7.01 3.36 4.87
N ALA A 62 -7.00 4.06 3.73
CA ALA A 62 -5.91 3.99 2.78
C ALA A 62 -5.34 5.37 2.47
N TYR A 63 -4.01 5.43 2.32
CA TYR A 63 -3.27 6.66 2.10
C TYR A 63 -2.24 6.48 0.99
N ALA A 64 -2.15 7.47 0.11
CA ALA A 64 -1.19 7.50 -0.98
C ALA A 64 -0.11 8.55 -0.71
N HIS A 65 1.16 8.14 -0.82
CA HIS A 65 2.33 8.94 -0.47
C HIS A 65 3.34 8.96 -1.62
N VAL A 66 3.87 10.15 -1.89
CA VAL A 66 5.03 10.32 -2.78
C VAL A 66 6.33 9.93 -2.06
N LYS A 67 6.38 10.10 -0.74
CA LYS A 67 7.51 9.72 0.11
C LYS A 67 7.82 8.22 0.01
N THR A 68 9.09 7.89 0.15
CA THR A 68 9.55 6.51 0.28
C THR A 68 9.03 5.88 1.58
N VAL A 69 9.05 4.55 1.64
CA VAL A 69 8.63 3.84 2.86
C VAL A 69 9.49 4.18 4.07
N LEU A 70 10.80 4.38 3.88
CA LEU A 70 11.73 4.70 4.97
C LEU A 70 11.45 6.09 5.56
N GLU A 71 11.22 7.09 4.72
CA GLU A 71 10.84 8.44 5.17
C GLU A 71 9.49 8.41 5.92
N LEU A 72 8.52 7.63 5.42
CA LEU A 72 7.22 7.49 6.08
C LEU A 72 7.34 6.78 7.44
N MET A 73 8.22 5.79 7.56
CA MET A 73 8.50 5.11 8.83
C MET A 73 9.12 6.06 9.86
N GLU A 74 10.08 6.89 9.44
CA GLU A 74 10.70 7.91 10.29
C GLU A 74 9.65 8.91 10.81
N ASP A 75 8.81 9.44 9.92
CA ASP A 75 7.71 10.35 10.28
C ASP A 75 6.72 9.73 11.29
N LYS A 76 6.52 8.41 11.21
CA LYS A 76 5.61 7.65 12.08
C LYS A 76 6.30 7.11 13.34
N GLY A 77 7.63 7.24 13.45
CA GLY A 77 8.41 6.69 14.55
C GLY A 77 8.39 5.15 14.61
N VAL A 78 8.28 4.49 13.46
CA VAL A 78 8.25 3.02 13.38
C VAL A 78 9.66 2.51 13.11
N PRO A 79 10.28 1.79 14.06
CA PRO A 79 11.64 1.32 13.89
C PRO A 79 11.67 0.04 13.02
N LEU A 80 12.80 -0.20 12.33
CA LEU A 80 12.94 -1.27 11.33
C LEU A 80 12.68 -2.67 11.90
N GLU A 81 13.03 -2.91 13.16
CA GLU A 81 12.80 -4.19 13.84
C GLU A 81 11.31 -4.56 13.97
N LYS A 82 10.41 -3.59 13.84
CA LYS A 82 8.96 -3.80 13.84
C LYS A 82 8.37 -3.94 12.45
N VAL A 83 9.19 -4.11 11.42
CA VAL A 83 8.73 -4.21 10.04
C VAL A 83 9.10 -5.56 9.44
N CYS A 84 8.10 -6.23 8.87
CA CYS A 84 8.27 -7.46 8.12
C CYS A 84 8.21 -7.16 6.62
N LEU A 85 9.30 -7.42 5.89
CA LEU A 85 9.29 -7.43 4.44
C LEU A 85 8.89 -8.81 3.92
N LEU A 86 7.82 -8.87 3.13
CA LEU A 86 7.46 -10.11 2.45
C LEU A 86 8.37 -10.29 1.24
N ASP A 87 9.36 -11.16 1.40
CA ASP A 87 10.35 -11.50 0.38
C ASP A 87 10.19 -12.96 -0.04
N PRO A 88 9.84 -13.24 -1.31
CA PRO A 88 9.79 -14.61 -1.86
C PRO A 88 11.12 -15.37 -1.77
N LYS A 89 12.24 -14.68 -1.55
CA LYS A 89 13.57 -15.26 -1.38
C LYS A 89 13.98 -15.41 0.08
N ALA A 90 13.13 -15.03 1.04
CA ALA A 90 13.42 -15.22 2.45
C ALA A 90 13.51 -16.72 2.79
N GLU A 91 14.44 -17.06 3.69
CA GLU A 91 14.60 -18.45 4.17
C GLU A 91 13.48 -18.87 5.12
N LYS A 92 12.80 -17.91 5.75
CA LYS A 92 11.74 -18.15 6.74
C LYS A 92 10.38 -17.72 6.18
N GLU A 93 9.43 -18.64 6.22
CA GLU A 93 8.02 -18.36 5.93
C GLU A 93 7.35 -17.58 7.07
N LEU A 94 6.40 -16.69 6.72
CA LEU A 94 5.55 -16.04 7.71
C LEU A 94 4.55 -17.05 8.27
N ALA A 95 4.49 -17.18 9.59
CA ALA A 95 3.61 -18.13 10.27
C ALA A 95 2.72 -17.42 11.31
N PRO A 96 1.60 -18.03 11.77
CA PRO A 96 0.71 -17.42 12.75
C PRO A 96 1.41 -16.97 14.05
N GLU A 97 2.50 -17.64 14.42
CA GLU A 97 3.32 -17.33 15.59
C GLU A 97 4.03 -15.97 15.47
N ASP A 98 4.22 -15.46 14.26
CA ASP A 98 4.78 -14.13 14.01
C ASP A 98 3.76 -13.00 14.24
N GLY A 99 2.49 -13.35 14.54
CA GLY A 99 1.43 -12.44 14.99
C GLY A 99 1.46 -12.10 16.49
N ASP A 100 2.62 -12.29 17.15
CA ASP A 100 2.86 -12.01 18.57
C ASP A 100 2.98 -10.50 18.90
N GLY A 101 2.83 -9.64 17.89
CA GLY A 101 2.93 -8.18 18.02
C GLY A 101 4.34 -7.63 17.83
N ARG A 102 5.33 -8.47 17.46
CA ARG A 102 6.69 -7.99 17.15
C ARG A 102 6.74 -7.11 15.90
N PHE A 103 5.86 -7.36 14.93
CA PHE A 103 5.74 -6.58 13.71
C PHE A 103 4.48 -5.73 13.75
N GLU A 104 4.66 -4.44 13.47
CA GLU A 104 3.55 -3.49 13.30
C GLU A 104 3.23 -3.30 11.81
N TRP A 105 4.25 -3.38 10.93
CA TRP A 105 4.10 -3.13 9.49
C TRP A 105 4.51 -4.34 8.67
N PHE A 106 3.74 -4.59 7.60
CA PHE A 106 4.03 -5.60 6.59
C PHE A 106 4.23 -4.90 5.25
N LEU A 107 5.41 -5.07 4.66
CA LEU A 107 5.77 -4.46 3.39
C LEU A 107 5.59 -5.45 2.24
N PHE A 108 4.88 -4.99 1.22
CA PHE A 108 4.66 -5.71 -0.03
C PHE A 108 5.43 -4.98 -1.14
N GLY A 109 6.46 -5.63 -1.68
CA GLY A 109 7.21 -5.08 -2.81
C GLY A 109 6.36 -5.10 -4.08
N VAL A 110 6.17 -3.96 -4.71
CA VAL A 110 5.57 -3.88 -6.05
C VAL A 110 6.71 -4.00 -7.05
N GLY A 111 6.78 -5.12 -7.77
CA GLY A 111 7.81 -5.35 -8.77
C GLY A 111 7.71 -4.30 -9.88
N SER A 112 8.75 -3.48 -10.01
CA SER A 112 8.97 -2.58 -11.15
C SER A 112 9.70 -3.30 -12.27
#